data_AF-C6G890-F1
#
_entry.id   AF-C6G890-F1
#
_cell.length_a   1.000
_cell.length_b   1.000
_cell.length_c   1.000
_cell.angle_alpha   90.00
_cell.angle_beta   90.00
_cell.angle_gamma   90.00
#
_symmetry.space_group_name_H-M   'P 1'
#
loop_
_entity.id
_entity.type
_entity.pdbx_description
1 polymer ?
#
loop_
_entity_poly.entity_id
_entity_poly.type
_entity_poly.pdbx_seq_one_letter_code
_entity_poly.pdbx_strand_id
1 'polypeptide(L)'
;TLLLVLSGVLALTQTRAGSHSMRYFYTSVSRPGRGQPRFIAVGYVDDTQFVRFDSDAVGYVDDTQFVRFDSDAASQRMEPRAPWVEQEGPEYWDRETQNMKTATQTYRENLRTLLRYYNQSEAGITSP
;
A
#
# COMPACT_ATOMS: atom_id res chain seq x y z
N THR A 1 -47.31 -30.89 -0.74
CA THR A 1 -47.58 -29.43 -0.68
C THR A 1 -46.56 -28.67 0.16
N LEU A 2 -46.02 -29.22 1.26
CA LEU A 2 -44.96 -28.60 2.07
C LEU A 2 -43.66 -28.27 1.30
N LEU A 3 -43.25 -29.13 0.34
CA LEU A 3 -42.05 -28.94 -0.49
C LEU A 3 -42.11 -27.73 -1.44
N LEU A 4 -43.32 -27.34 -1.86
CA LEU A 4 -43.53 -26.19 -2.75
C LEU A 4 -43.44 -24.87 -2.00
N VAL A 5 -43.87 -24.85 -0.73
CA VAL A 5 -43.76 -23.66 0.14
C VAL A 5 -42.28 -23.37 0.48
N LEU A 6 -41.48 -24.41 0.69
CA LEU A 6 -40.03 -24.26 0.93
C LEU A 6 -39.27 -23.79 -0.31
N SER A 7 -39.67 -24.23 -1.52
CA SER A 7 -39.07 -23.75 -2.79
C SER A 7 -39.41 -22.27 -3.08
N GLY A 8 -40.61 -21.81 -2.69
CA GLY A 8 -41.01 -20.40 -2.85
C GLY A 8 -40.22 -19.43 -1.98
N VAL A 9 -39.79 -19.86 -0.78
CA VAL A 9 -38.97 -19.05 0.13
C VAL A 9 -37.51 -18.98 -0.33
N LEU A 10 -36.95 -20.07 -0.89
CA LEU A 10 -35.58 -20.09 -1.40
C LEU A 10 -35.40 -19.27 -2.69
N ALA A 11 -36.45 -19.19 -3.53
CA ALA A 11 -36.41 -18.41 -4.77
C ALA A 11 -36.38 -16.88 -4.53
N LEU A 12 -36.75 -16.41 -3.33
CA LEU A 12 -36.75 -15.00 -2.95
C LEU A 12 -35.47 -14.55 -2.24
N THR A 13 -34.48 -15.42 -2.06
CA THR A 13 -33.10 -15.02 -1.73
C THR A 13 -32.29 -14.94 -3.00
N GLN A 14 -32.75 -14.13 -3.95
CA GLN A 14 -31.90 -13.68 -5.04
C GLN A 14 -30.89 -12.71 -4.40
N THR A 15 -29.76 -13.24 -3.92
CA THR A 15 -28.60 -12.46 -3.50
C THR A 15 -28.14 -11.66 -4.71
N ARG A 16 -28.65 -10.44 -4.86
CA ARG A 16 -28.11 -9.48 -5.80
C ARG A 16 -26.67 -9.24 -5.37
N ALA A 17 -25.71 -9.83 -6.09
CA ALA A 17 -24.30 -9.53 -5.89
C ALA A 17 -24.13 -8.02 -6.10
N GLY A 18 -23.73 -7.30 -5.05
CA GLY A 18 -23.33 -5.91 -5.16
C GLY A 18 -22.10 -5.78 -6.05
N SER A 19 -21.82 -4.58 -6.54
CA SER A 19 -20.53 -4.31 -7.18
C SER A 19 -19.43 -4.28 -6.13
N HIS A 20 -18.32 -4.95 -6.41
CA HIS A 20 -17.11 -4.89 -5.59
C HIS A 20 -16.06 -3.99 -6.27
N SER A 21 -15.18 -3.37 -5.49
CA SER A 21 -14.09 -2.52 -6.02
C SER A 21 -12.77 -2.80 -5.33
N MET A 22 -11.68 -2.72 -6.11
CA MET A 22 -10.31 -2.78 -5.61
C MET A 22 -9.56 -1.52 -6.04
N ARG A 23 -8.84 -0.89 -5.11
CA ARG A 23 -8.08 0.35 -5.38
C ARG A 23 -6.71 0.30 -4.73
N TYR A 24 -5.70 0.77 -5.45
CA TYR A 24 -4.38 1.01 -4.91
C TYR A 24 -4.04 2.50 -5.00
N PHE A 25 -3.55 3.04 -3.89
CA PHE A 25 -3.06 4.41 -3.80
C PHE A 25 -1.55 4.39 -3.59
N TYR A 26 -0.83 5.04 -4.50
CA TYR A 26 0.61 5.20 -4.44
C TYR A 26 0.94 6.65 -4.18
N THR A 27 1.76 6.90 -3.17
CA THR A 27 2.13 8.26 -2.78
C THR A 27 3.64 8.31 -2.60
N SER A 28 4.28 9.26 -3.29
CA SER A 28 5.69 9.56 -3.08
C SER A 28 5.86 11.02 -2.67
N VAL A 29 6.58 11.24 -1.58
CA VAL A 29 6.75 12.56 -0.97
C VAL A 29 8.25 12.86 -0.87
N SER A 30 8.68 13.95 -1.50
CA SER A 30 10.04 14.48 -1.35
C SER A 30 10.26 14.94 0.09
N ARG A 31 11.48 14.78 0.60
CA ARG A 31 11.82 15.13 1.99
C ARG A 31 13.13 15.91 2.01
N PRO A 32 13.08 17.23 1.88
CA PRO A 32 14.25 18.09 1.98
C PRO A 32 15.02 17.78 3.27
N GLY A 33 16.33 17.51 3.16
CA GLY A 33 17.19 17.21 4.30
C GLY A 33 17.08 15.81 4.91
N ARG A 34 16.18 14.91 4.44
CA ARG A 34 16.06 13.52 4.95
C ARG A 34 16.44 12.45 3.92
N GLY A 35 17.12 12.84 2.85
CA GLY A 35 17.62 11.92 1.82
C GLY A 35 16.52 11.45 0.85
N GLN A 36 16.28 10.14 0.78
CA GLN A 36 15.39 9.54 -0.22
C GLN A 36 13.90 9.90 0.03
N PRO A 37 13.09 10.14 -1.04
CA PRO A 37 11.65 10.33 -0.92
C PRO A 37 10.99 9.17 -0.17
N ARG A 38 9.95 9.47 0.61
CA ARG A 38 9.12 8.42 1.23
C ARG A 38 8.11 7.93 0.21
N PHE A 39 7.96 6.62 0.08
CA PHE A 39 6.95 5.98 -0.75
C PHE A 39 6.00 5.18 0.14
N ILE A 40 4.70 5.34 -0.10
CA ILE A 40 3.64 4.61 0.59
C ILE A 40 2.73 4.01 -0.47
N ALA A 41 2.38 2.73 -0.32
CA ALA A 41 1.33 2.08 -1.09
C ALA A 41 0.25 1.56 -0.15
N VAL A 42 -1.02 1.76 -0.51
CA VAL A 42 -2.17 1.25 0.25
C VAL A 42 -3.17 0.61 -0.69
N GLY A 43 -3.60 -0.61 -0.37
CA GLY A 43 -4.63 -1.33 -1.11
C GLY A 43 -5.94 -1.40 -0.33
N TYR A 44 -7.06 -1.20 -1.04
CA TYR A 44 -8.43 -1.31 -0.53
C TYR A 44 -9.24 -2.32 -1.35
N VAL A 45 -10.07 -3.10 -0.66
CA VAL A 45 -11.20 -3.86 -1.24
C VAL A 45 -12.46 -3.37 -0.55
N ASP A 46 -13.43 -2.89 -1.32
CA ASP A 46 -14.71 -2.36 -0.81
C ASP A 46 -14.54 -1.37 0.36
N ASP A 47 -13.65 -0.39 0.14
CA ASP A 47 -13.29 0.66 1.10
C ASP A 47 -12.65 0.16 2.41
N THR A 48 -12.34 -1.14 2.49
CA THR A 48 -11.58 -1.76 3.58
C THR A 48 -10.12 -1.89 3.17
N GLN A 49 -9.22 -1.26 3.94
CA GLN A 49 -7.79 -1.39 3.72
C GLN A 49 -7.36 -2.84 4.00
N PHE A 50 -6.66 -3.46 3.04
CA PHE A 50 -6.21 -4.85 3.19
C PHE A 50 -4.70 -5.03 3.09
N VAL A 51 -3.99 -4.10 2.46
CA VAL A 51 -2.53 -4.12 2.39
C VAL A 51 -1.93 -2.74 2.55
N ARG A 52 -0.69 -2.70 3.07
CA ARG A 52 0.12 -1.48 3.15
C ARG A 52 1.60 -1.79 2.91
N PHE A 53 2.27 -0.89 2.21
CA PHE A 53 3.72 -0.81 2.17
C PHE A 53 4.16 0.60 2.56
N ASP A 54 5.23 0.70 3.35
CA ASP A 54 5.85 1.97 3.73
C ASP A 54 7.36 1.88 3.57
N SER A 55 7.94 2.72 2.71
CA SER A 55 9.38 2.75 2.49
C SER A 55 10.14 3.42 3.63
N ASP A 56 9.44 4.02 4.60
CA ASP A 56 10.05 4.70 5.75
C ASP A 56 10.27 3.82 6.97
N ALA A 57 9.91 2.54 6.88
CA ALA A 57 10.31 1.48 7.79
C ALA A 57 11.81 1.25 7.62
N VAL A 58 12.63 1.77 8.53
CA VAL A 58 14.06 1.60 8.34
C VAL A 58 14.80 1.52 9.69
N GLY A 59 15.60 0.46 9.85
CA GLY A 59 16.70 0.33 10.81
C GLY A 59 17.99 -0.10 10.08
N TYR A 60 19.14 0.09 10.74
CA TYR A 60 20.49 0.00 10.19
C TYR A 60 21.56 0.21 11.37
N VAL A 61 22.77 -0.41 11.44
CA VAL A 61 23.93 -0.03 12.36
C VAL A 61 25.34 0.03 11.70
N ASP A 62 26.13 1.12 11.94
CA ASP A 62 27.49 1.53 11.43
C ASP A 62 27.65 2.07 9.97
N ASP A 63 27.34 3.36 9.74
CA ASP A 63 26.95 4.02 8.45
C ASP A 63 25.53 3.68 7.97
N THR A 64 24.74 3.47 9.00
CA THR A 64 23.58 2.62 9.00
C THR A 64 22.71 3.18 10.21
N GLN A 65 21.57 3.83 9.92
CA GLN A 65 20.39 4.24 10.78
C GLN A 65 19.88 3.33 11.92
N PHE A 66 20.21 3.71 13.14
CA PHE A 66 20.03 2.87 14.31
C PHE A 66 18.60 2.59 14.80
N VAL A 67 17.56 3.38 14.49
CA VAL A 67 16.18 3.11 14.98
C VAL A 67 15.13 3.82 14.12
N ARG A 68 14.07 3.08 13.71
CA ARG A 68 12.71 3.63 13.57
C ARG A 68 11.69 2.63 14.11
N PHE A 69 11.24 2.86 15.34
CA PHE A 69 9.99 2.30 15.88
C PHE A 69 9.07 3.51 16.10
N ASP A 70 8.03 3.67 15.29
CA ASP A 70 6.66 3.28 15.65
C ASP A 70 5.90 2.63 14.47
N SER A 71 6.49 1.61 13.85
CA SER A 71 5.75 0.69 12.98
C SER A 71 6.26 -0.70 13.28
N ASP A 72 5.36 -1.67 13.48
CA ASP A 72 5.69 -3.11 13.58
C ASP A 72 6.38 -3.66 12.30
N ALA A 73 6.67 -2.78 11.32
CA ALA A 73 7.36 -3.03 10.07
C ALA A 73 8.88 -3.09 10.29
N ALA A 74 9.38 -4.12 10.96
CA ALA A 74 10.83 -4.35 11.10
C ALA A 74 11.56 -4.58 9.75
N SER A 75 10.82 -4.62 8.63
CA SER A 75 11.36 -4.70 7.28
C SER A 75 10.45 -3.93 6.31
N GLN A 76 11.02 -3.33 5.25
CA GLN A 76 10.26 -2.77 4.13
C GLN A 76 9.55 -3.91 3.37
N ARG A 77 8.44 -4.40 3.92
CA ARG A 77 7.62 -5.51 3.43
C ARG A 77 6.20 -5.02 3.18
N MET A 78 5.51 -5.65 2.25
CA MET A 78 4.06 -5.51 2.15
C MET A 78 3.42 -6.19 3.36
N GLU A 79 2.52 -5.49 4.03
CA GLU A 79 1.90 -5.95 5.26
C GLU A 79 0.40 -6.19 5.08
N PRO A 80 -0.14 -7.26 5.68
CA PRO A 80 -1.58 -7.44 5.80
C PRO A 80 -2.18 -6.37 6.70
N ARG A 81 -3.36 -5.89 6.33
CA ARG A 81 -4.16 -4.92 7.11
C ARG A 81 -5.59 -5.42 7.38
N ALA A 82 -5.89 -6.65 6.96
CA ALA A 82 -7.14 -7.32 7.27
C ALA A 82 -6.89 -8.84 7.46
N PRO A 83 -7.61 -9.52 8.38
CA PRO A 83 -7.35 -10.93 8.71
C PRO A 83 -7.45 -11.90 7.52
N TRP A 84 -8.34 -11.60 6.56
CA TRP A 84 -8.59 -12.47 5.42
C TRP A 84 -7.44 -12.50 4.40
N VAL A 85 -6.54 -11.50 4.40
CA VAL A 85 -5.37 -11.53 3.50
C VAL A 85 -4.19 -12.27 4.13
N GLU A 86 -4.18 -12.49 5.45
CA GLU A 86 -3.11 -13.21 6.14
C GLU A 86 -2.99 -14.67 5.70
N GLN A 87 -4.04 -15.24 5.12
CA GLN A 87 -4.04 -16.58 4.54
C GLN A 87 -3.16 -16.73 3.29
N GLU A 88 -2.74 -15.61 2.67
CA GLU A 88 -1.86 -15.62 1.51
C GLU A 88 -0.47 -16.15 1.87
N GLY A 89 0.09 -16.97 0.97
CA GLY A 89 1.38 -17.61 1.17
C GLY A 89 2.57 -16.64 1.13
N PRO A 90 3.75 -17.07 1.62
CA PRO A 90 4.95 -16.24 1.63
C PRO A 90 5.35 -15.76 0.22
N GLU A 91 5.09 -16.54 -0.83
CA GLU A 91 5.40 -16.18 -2.22
C GLU A 91 4.60 -14.95 -2.68
N TYR A 92 3.33 -14.82 -2.25
CA TYR A 92 2.52 -13.65 -2.53
C TYR A 92 3.15 -12.41 -1.90
N TRP A 93 3.45 -12.49 -0.60
CA TRP A 93 4.01 -11.37 0.14
C TRP A 93 5.39 -10.93 -0.34
N ASP A 94 6.25 -11.89 -0.69
CA ASP A 94 7.59 -11.60 -1.20
C ASP A 94 7.51 -10.93 -2.59
N ARG A 95 6.60 -11.41 -3.46
CA ARG A 95 6.33 -10.79 -4.76
C ARG A 95 5.80 -9.37 -4.61
N GLU A 96 4.75 -9.16 -3.80
CA GLU A 96 4.17 -7.82 -3.62
C GLU A 96 5.16 -6.86 -2.96
N THR A 97 5.98 -7.35 -2.04
CA THR A 97 7.09 -6.58 -1.45
C THR A 97 8.09 -6.14 -2.52
N GLN A 98 8.51 -7.05 -3.39
CA GLN A 98 9.47 -6.73 -4.45
C GLN A 98 8.89 -5.76 -5.49
N ASN A 99 7.60 -5.89 -5.80
CA ASN A 99 6.88 -4.95 -6.65
C ASN A 99 6.90 -3.54 -6.04
N MET A 100 6.64 -3.41 -4.73
CA MET A 100 6.63 -2.10 -4.06
C MET A 100 8.04 -1.50 -3.90
N LYS A 101 9.07 -2.32 -3.71
CA LYS A 101 10.48 -1.88 -3.75
C LYS A 101 10.85 -1.33 -5.13
N THR A 102 10.44 -2.00 -6.20
CA THR A 102 10.63 -1.51 -7.58
C THR A 102 9.89 -0.19 -7.80
N ALA A 103 8.61 -0.11 -7.39
CA ALA A 103 7.82 1.11 -7.49
C ALA A 103 8.45 2.28 -6.72
N THR A 104 9.04 2.02 -5.54
CA THR A 104 9.76 3.04 -4.76
C THR A 104 10.89 3.70 -5.57
N GLN A 105 11.64 2.91 -6.36
CA GLN A 105 12.69 3.46 -7.23
C GLN A 105 12.10 4.21 -8.42
N THR A 106 11.08 3.68 -9.07
CA THR A 106 10.39 4.34 -10.19
C THR A 106 9.83 5.70 -9.78
N TYR A 107 9.14 5.79 -8.64
CA TYR A 107 8.57 7.04 -8.15
C TYR A 107 9.63 8.06 -7.74
N ARG A 108 10.79 7.62 -7.26
CA ARG A 108 11.94 8.50 -7.00
C ARG A 108 12.42 9.19 -8.27
N GLU A 109 12.61 8.43 -9.35
CA GLU A 109 13.05 9.01 -10.62
C GLU A 109 11.96 9.89 -11.25
N ASN A 110 10.69 9.50 -11.11
CA ASN A 110 9.57 10.34 -11.52
C ASN A 110 9.56 11.67 -10.78
N LEU A 111 9.77 11.68 -9.45
CA LEU A 111 9.86 12.91 -8.68
C LEU A 111 11.01 13.81 -9.15
N ARG A 112 12.21 13.25 -9.39
CA ARG A 112 13.35 14.02 -9.93
C ARG A 112 13.05 14.61 -11.29
N THR A 113 12.37 13.85 -12.15
CA THR A 113 11.97 14.29 -13.48
C THR A 113 10.94 15.41 -13.41
N LEU A 114 9.92 15.27 -12.56
CA LEU A 114 8.89 16.29 -12.35
C LEU A 114 9.49 17.58 -11.79
N LEU A 115 10.37 17.50 -10.79
CA LEU A 115 11.06 18.68 -10.24
C LEU A 115 11.80 19.45 -11.35
N ARG A 116 12.49 18.74 -12.26
CA ARG A 116 13.17 19.37 -13.40
C ARG A 116 12.18 20.01 -14.38
N TYR A 117 11.11 19.32 -14.75
CA TYR A 117 10.12 19.85 -15.70
C TYR A 117 9.42 21.11 -15.20
N TYR A 118 9.19 21.21 -13.89
CA TYR A 118 8.57 22.38 -13.27
C TYR A 118 9.58 23.40 -12.73
N ASN A 119 10.88 23.25 -13.04
CA ASN A 119 11.96 24.11 -12.54
C ASN A 119 11.94 24.29 -11.01
N GLN A 120 11.62 23.23 -10.27
CA GLN A 120 11.59 23.19 -8.82
C GLN A 120 12.88 22.61 -8.26
N SER A 121 13.35 23.15 -7.13
CA SER A 121 14.52 22.63 -6.42
C SER A 121 14.13 21.49 -5.48
N GLU A 122 15.08 20.62 -5.16
CA GLU A 122 14.89 19.54 -4.18
C GLU A 122 14.66 20.06 -2.74
N ALA A 123 14.83 21.36 -2.50
CA ALA A 123 14.61 22.02 -1.22
C ALA A 123 13.13 22.06 -0.79
N GLY A 124 12.21 21.65 -1.67
CA GLY A 124 10.77 21.68 -1.41
C GLY A 124 10.20 23.10 -1.47
N ILE A 125 8.89 23.22 -1.32
CA ILE A 125 8.24 24.53 -1.18
C ILE A 125 8.58 25.05 0.23
N THR A 126 9.57 25.90 0.34
CA THR A 126 9.71 26.78 1.50
C THR A 126 8.58 27.79 1.42
N SER A 127 7.47 27.57 2.14
CA SER A 127 6.52 28.66 2.36
C SER A 127 7.21 29.73 3.22
N PRO A 128 7.06 31.02 2.89
CA PRO A 128 7.56 32.13 3.71
C PRO A 128 6.85 32.23 5.06
#